data_AF-A0A8S2RR40-F1
#
_entry.id   AF-A0A8S2RR40-F1
#
_cell.length_a   1.000
_cell.length_b   1.000
_cell.length_c   1.000
_cell.angle_alpha   90.00
_cell.angle_beta   90.00
_cell.angle_gamma   90.00
#
_symmetry.space_group_name_H-M   'P 1'
#
loop_
_entity.id
_entity.type
_entity.pdbx_description
1 polymer ?
#
loop_
_entity_poly.entity_id
_entity_poly.type
_entity_poly.pdbx_seq_one_letter_code
_entity_poly.pdbx_strand_id
1 'polypeptide(L)' 'MSDKTLESQSEEGAEQDPVYMIPRGNKPANEYSNPNLLLGVFPTLFPYGCGALEDSSRPVQINFREHVRYLLSYG' A
#
# COMPACT_ATOMS: atom_id res chain seq x y z
N MET A 1 52.59 4.80 10.11
CA MET A 1 52.69 3.47 9.49
C MET A 1 52.07 2.47 10.44
N SER A 2 51.20 1.64 9.91
CA SER A 2 50.45 0.50 10.48
C SER A 2 51.35 -0.44 11.31
N ASP A 3 50.86 -1.29 12.21
CA ASP A 3 49.77 -2.25 11.99
C ASP A 3 49.35 -2.99 13.29
N LYS A 4 48.07 -3.37 13.30
CA LYS A 4 47.42 -4.58 13.85
C LYS A 4 47.66 -5.04 15.30
N THR A 5 46.63 -4.84 16.12
CA THR A 5 46.16 -5.87 17.06
C THR A 5 45.06 -6.66 16.37
N LEU A 6 45.35 -7.93 16.09
CA LEU A 6 44.38 -8.94 15.68
C LEU A 6 44.06 -9.75 16.93
N GLU A 7 42.83 -9.66 17.43
CA GLU A 7 42.27 -10.70 18.28
C GLU A 7 40.89 -11.04 17.72
N SER A 8 40.78 -12.31 17.35
CA SER A 8 39.68 -13.01 16.72
C SER A 8 38.46 -13.14 17.62
N GLN A 9 37.24 -12.93 17.10
CA GLN A 9 36.04 -13.60 17.59
C GLN A 9 35.11 -13.93 16.41
N SER A 10 34.73 -15.19 16.37
CA SER A 10 33.86 -15.86 15.40
C SER A 10 32.50 -16.10 16.06
N GLU A 11 31.42 -15.48 15.58
CA GLU A 11 30.03 -15.81 15.98
C GLU A 11 29.13 -15.55 14.75
N GLU A 12 28.71 -16.61 14.07
CA GLU A 12 27.36 -17.20 14.12
C GLU A 12 26.36 -16.52 13.17
N GLY A 13 25.77 -17.33 12.29
CA GLY A 13 24.80 -16.87 11.29
C GLY A 13 23.52 -16.38 11.95
N ALA A 14 23.39 -15.07 12.11
CA ALA A 14 22.14 -14.43 12.47
C ALA A 14 21.22 -14.41 11.22
N GLU A 15 20.23 -15.30 11.21
CA GLU A 15 19.04 -15.17 10.38
C GLU A 15 18.38 -13.83 10.72
N GLN A 16 18.59 -12.81 9.88
CA GLN A 16 17.97 -11.51 10.06
C GLN A 16 16.49 -11.64 9.73
N ASP A 17 15.64 -11.60 10.75
CA ASP A 17 14.20 -11.45 10.56
C ASP A 17 13.96 -10.25 9.62
N PRO A 18 13.28 -10.45 8.48
CA PRO A 18 13.02 -9.35 7.57
C PRO A 18 12.13 -8.34 8.29
N VAL A 19 12.69 -7.15 8.57
CA VAL A 19 11.92 -6.03 9.11
C VAL A 19 10.94 -5.58 8.04
N TYR A 20 9.68 -5.97 8.19
CA TYR A 20 8.60 -5.50 7.32
C TYR A 20 8.30 -4.04 7.62
N MET A 21 8.78 -3.15 6.74
CA MET A 21 8.48 -1.73 6.80
C MET A 21 7.04 -1.51 6.30
N ILE A 22 6.12 -1.25 7.23
CA ILE A 22 4.73 -0.93 6.89
C ILE A 22 4.67 0.51 6.38
N PRO A 23 4.23 0.75 5.13
CA PRO A 23 4.06 2.11 4.61
C PRO A 23 3.06 2.89 5.48
N ARG A 24 3.45 4.06 5.98
CA ARG A 24 2.63 4.91 6.85
C ARG A 24 2.80 6.40 6.50
N GLY A 25 1.70 7.14 6.58
CA GLY A 25 1.73 8.60 6.50
C GLY A 25 2.23 9.23 7.80
N ASN A 26 2.77 10.45 7.72
CA ASN A 26 3.18 11.22 8.90
C ASN A 26 1.99 11.87 9.65
N LYS A 27 0.77 11.76 9.10
CA LYS A 27 -0.45 12.30 9.69
C LYS A 27 -1.54 11.23 9.72
N PRO A 28 -2.33 11.14 10.81
CA PRO A 28 -3.54 10.33 10.81
C PRO A 28 -4.47 10.79 9.69
N ALA A 29 -5.01 9.86 8.93
CA ALA A 29 -5.99 10.12 7.89
C ALA A 29 -7.17 9.16 8.05
N ASN A 30 -8.37 9.60 7.73
CA ASN A 30 -9.52 8.71 7.66
C ASN A 30 -9.38 7.83 6.41
N GLU A 31 -9.08 6.56 6.61
CA GLU A 31 -8.86 5.58 5.53
C GLU A 31 -10.13 5.35 4.69
N TYR A 32 -11.31 5.45 5.31
CA TYR A 32 -12.60 5.26 4.64
C TYR A 32 -13.02 6.45 3.77
N SER A 33 -12.45 7.63 4.01
CA SER A 33 -12.75 8.84 3.23
C SER A 33 -11.55 9.34 2.41
N ASN A 34 -10.46 8.57 2.34
CA ASN A 34 -9.29 8.93 1.56
C ASN A 34 -9.37 8.28 0.17
N PRO A 35 -9.64 9.04 -0.90
CA PRO A 35 -9.80 8.49 -2.25
C PRO A 35 -8.53 7.77 -2.75
N ASN A 36 -7.35 8.16 -2.25
CA ASN A 36 -6.09 7.49 -2.58
C ASN A 36 -5.93 6.12 -1.92
N LEU A 37 -6.68 5.85 -0.85
CA LEU A 37 -6.63 4.58 -0.10
C LEU A 37 -7.84 3.70 -0.37
N LEU A 38 -8.96 4.27 -0.80
CA LEU A 38 -10.23 3.58 -1.04
C LEU A 38 -10.06 2.29 -1.86
N LEU A 39 -9.25 2.34 -2.91
CA LEU A 39 -9.02 1.20 -3.82
C LEU A 39 -8.24 0.07 -3.15
N GLY A 40 -7.28 0.40 -2.30
CA GLY A 40 -6.49 -0.57 -1.56
C GLY A 40 -7.26 -1.22 -0.40
N VAL A 41 -8.25 -0.52 0.16
CA VAL A 41 -9.05 -1.00 1.30
C VAL A 41 -10.07 -2.06 0.89
N PHE A 42 -10.54 -2.06 -0.36
CA PHE A 42 -11.57 -2.99 -0.84
C PHE A 42 -11.06 -3.83 -2.03
N PRO A 43 -10.15 -4.81 -1.82
CA PRO A 43 -9.55 -5.59 -2.91
C PRO A 43 -10.55 -6.46 -3.69
N THR A 44 -11.69 -6.80 -3.08
CA THR A 44 -12.79 -7.51 -3.76
C THR A 44 -13.56 -6.60 -4.72
N LEU A 45 -13.66 -5.31 -4.41
CA LEU A 45 -14.31 -4.31 -5.26
C LEU A 45 -13.36 -3.73 -6.30
N PHE A 46 -12.08 -3.60 -5.95
CA PHE A 46 -11.03 -3.01 -6.79
C PHE A 46 -9.80 -3.93 -6.88
N PRO A 47 -9.87 -5.02 -7.66
CA PRO A 47 -8.72 -5.87 -7.91
C PRO A 47 -7.55 -5.04 -8.44
N TYR A 48 -6.33 -5.28 -7.93
CA TYR A 48 -5.13 -4.52 -8.30
C TYR A 48 -5.19 -3.01 -8.01
N GLY A 49 -6.18 -2.54 -7.26
CA GLY A 49 -6.35 -1.12 -6.94
C GLY A 49 -6.76 -0.26 -8.14
N CYS A 50 -7.39 -0.83 -9.18
CA CYS A 50 -7.89 -0.10 -10.35
C CYS A 50 -9.42 0.01 -10.38
N GLY A 51 -9.98 0.81 -11.31
CA GLY A 51 -11.43 0.94 -11.46
C GLY A 51 -12.08 2.01 -10.56
N ALA A 52 -11.26 2.87 -9.97
CA ALA A 52 -11.68 3.98 -9.12
C ALA A 52 -12.65 4.94 -9.79
N LEU A 53 -13.22 5.83 -8.97
CA LEU A 53 -13.85 7.05 -9.48
C LEU A 53 -12.82 7.94 -10.19
N GLU A 54 -11.64 8.10 -9.58
CA GLU A 54 -10.57 9.01 -10.02
C GLU A 54 -9.66 8.41 -11.11
N ASP A 55 -10.00 7.24 -11.64
CA ASP A 55 -9.18 6.54 -12.63
C ASP A 55 -9.14 7.32 -13.95
N SER A 56 -7.97 7.85 -14.30
CA SER A 56 -7.78 8.64 -15.52
C SER A 56 -7.91 7.83 -16.80
N SER A 57 -7.82 6.50 -16.73
CA SER A 57 -8.01 5.61 -17.89
C SER A 57 -9.49 5.42 -18.24
N ARG A 58 -10.40 5.85 -17.37
CA ARG A 58 -11.85 5.70 -17.55
C ARG A 58 -12.33 6.50 -18.77
N PRO A 59 -13.05 5.88 -19.73
CA PRO A 59 -13.54 6.59 -20.91
C PRO A 59 -14.59 7.67 -20.61
N VAL A 60 -15.38 7.48 -19.54
CA VAL A 60 -16.48 8.37 -19.16
C VAL A 60 -16.36 8.73 -17.69
N GLN A 61 -16.13 9.99 -17.37
CA GLN A 61 -16.18 10.46 -15.99
C GLN A 61 -17.63 10.44 -15.49
N ILE A 62 -17.82 9.90 -14.29
CA ILE A 62 -19.12 9.83 -13.62
C ILE A 62 -18.96 10.39 -12.21
N ASN A 63 -20.06 10.87 -11.62
CA ASN A 63 -20.01 11.31 -10.22
C ASN A 63 -20.03 10.10 -9.27
N PHE A 64 -19.70 10.35 -7.99
CA PHE A 64 -19.62 9.31 -6.97
C PHE A 64 -20.92 8.52 -6.80
N ARG A 65 -22.09 9.19 -6.87
CA ARG A 65 -23.39 8.54 -6.73
C ARG A 65 -23.64 7.53 -7.85
N GLU A 66 -23.35 7.91 -9.10
CA GLU A 66 -23.48 7.03 -10.25
C GLU A 66 -22.51 5.85 -10.17
N HIS A 67 -21.27 6.11 -9.73
CA HIS A 67 -20.26 5.09 -9.51
C HIS A 67 -20.72 4.03 -8.50
N VAL A 68 -21.20 4.45 -7.32
CA VAL A 68 -21.75 3.55 -6.29
C VAL A 68 -22.95 2.78 -6.84
N ARG A 69 -23.84 3.44 -7.58
CA ARG A 69 -25.00 2.77 -8.18
C ARG A 69 -24.55 1.62 -9.08
N TYR A 70 -23.60 1.87 -10.01
CA TYR A 70 -23.11 0.82 -10.90
C TYR A 70 -22.42 -0.33 -10.17
N LEU A 71 -21.63 -0.01 -9.14
CA LEU A 71 -20.94 -1.00 -8.32
C LEU A 71 -21.93 -1.96 -7.62
N LEU A 72 -23.07 -1.43 -7.16
CA LEU A 72 -24.05 -2.17 -6.37
C LEU A 72 -25.22 -2.73 -7.20
N SER A 73 -25.39 -2.29 -8.45
CA SER A 73 -26.48 -2.74 -9.32
C SER A 73 -26.26 -4.11 -9.97
N TYR A 74 -25.12 -4.76 -9.73
CA TYR A 74 -24.81 -6.11 -10.23
C TYR A 74 -25.08 -7.23 -9.20
N GLY A 75 -25.93 -6.97 -8.20
CA GLY A 75 -26.40 -7.95 -7.21
C GLY A 75 -27.66 -8.69 -7.66
#